data_AF-X1DQD7-F1
#
_entry.id   AF-X1DQD7-F1
#
_cell.length_a   1.000
_cell.length_b   1.000
_cell.length_c   1.000
_cell.angle_alpha   90.00
_cell.angle_beta   90.00
_cell.angle_gamma   90.00
#
_symmetry.space_group_name_H-M   'P 1'
#
loop_
_entity.id
_entity.type
_entity.pdbx_description
1 polymer ?
#
loop_
_entity_poly.entity_id
_entity_poly.type
_entity_poly.pdbx_seq_one_letter_code
_entity_poly.pdbx_strand_id
1 'polypeptide(L)'
;MNFINKLFFIFSLIFLITILFITAIYFPLEENSTMQKVINIPSGTNAKEIVDLLEINEIIRKNNYTFRILIKLLKLEDQLKYGEYNFSPSMN
;
A
#
# COMPACT_ATOMS: atom_id res chain seq x y z
N MET A 1 -36.89 -5.19 3.54
CA MET A 1 -35.69 -5.71 4.24
C MET A 1 -35.70 -5.20 5.67
N ASN A 2 -35.76 -6.11 6.66
CA ASN A 2 -35.86 -5.75 8.07
C ASN A 2 -34.60 -5.05 8.56
N PHE A 3 -34.70 -4.25 9.63
CA PHE A 3 -33.58 -3.48 10.19
C PHE A 3 -32.35 -4.37 10.47
N ILE A 4 -32.58 -5.56 11.01
CA ILE A 4 -31.54 -6.57 11.29
C ILE A 4 -30.79 -6.99 10.02
N ASN A 5 -31.52 -7.21 8.92
CA ASN A 5 -30.91 -7.61 7.64
C ASN A 5 -30.07 -6.48 7.05
N LYS A 6 -30.48 -5.21 7.22
CA LYS A 6 -29.67 -4.06 6.82
C LYS A 6 -28.39 -3.98 7.64
N LEU A 7 -28.47 -4.20 8.95
CA LEU A 7 -27.31 -4.19 9.84
C LEU A 7 -26.32 -5.30 9.48
N PHE A 8 -26.82 -6.53 9.26
CA PHE A 8 -25.99 -7.66 8.84
C PHE A 8 -25.31 -7.40 7.49
N PHE A 9 -26.04 -6.80 6.53
CA PHE A 9 -25.48 -6.43 5.24
C PHE A 9 -24.34 -5.41 5.37
N ILE A 10 -24.52 -4.37 6.17
CA ILE A 10 -23.49 -3.35 6.42
C ILE A 10 -22.26 -3.99 7.08
N PHE A 11 -22.47 -4.84 8.08
CA PHE A 11 -21.37 -5.56 8.74
C PHE A 11 -20.60 -6.45 7.77
N SER A 12 -21.31 -7.24 6.95
CA SER A 12 -20.68 -8.08 5.93
C SER A 12 -19.90 -7.26 4.89
N LEU A 13 -20.40 -6.08 4.53
CA LEU A 13 -19.72 -5.20 3.58
C LEU A 13 -18.42 -4.64 4.17
N ILE A 14 -18.46 -4.18 5.43
CA ILE A 14 -17.28 -3.71 6.15
C ILE A 14 -16.26 -4.84 6.27
N PHE A 15 -16.70 -6.04 6.65
CA PHE A 15 -15.85 -7.21 6.79
C PHE A 15 -15.14 -7.56 5.47
N LEU A 16 -15.87 -7.55 4.36
CA LEU A 16 -15.31 -7.76 3.03
C LEU A 16 -14.25 -6.70 2.68
N ILE A 17 -14.56 -5.42 2.91
CA ILE A 17 -13.61 -4.31 2.65
C ILE A 17 -12.34 -4.49 3.48
N THR A 18 -12.46 -4.88 4.75
CA THR A 18 -11.30 -5.14 5.61
C THR A 18 -10.44 -6.29 5.08
N ILE A 19 -11.04 -7.40 4.65
CA ILE A 19 -10.29 -8.51 4.03
C ILE A 19 -9.55 -8.03 2.79
N LEU A 20 -10.24 -7.33 1.89
CA LEU A 20 -9.63 -6.80 0.66
C LEU A 20 -8.47 -5.85 0.98
N PHE A 21 -8.64 -4.96 1.96
CA PHE A 21 -7.60 -4.03 2.40
C PHE A 21 -6.37 -4.76 2.94
N ILE A 22 -6.55 -5.77 3.81
CA ILE A 22 -5.45 -6.59 4.34
C ILE A 22 -4.73 -7.32 3.21
N THR A 23 -5.47 -7.97 2.29
CA THR A 23 -4.85 -8.68 1.17
C THR A 23 -4.06 -7.77 0.24
N ALA A 24 -4.53 -6.54 0.02
CA ALA A 24 -3.83 -5.58 -0.84
C ALA A 24 -2.49 -5.09 -0.24
N ILE A 25 -2.34 -5.14 1.08
CA ILE A 25 -1.12 -4.73 1.78
C ILE A 25 -0.17 -5.92 1.94
N TYR A 26 -0.68 -7.10 2.29
CA TYR A 26 0.14 -8.26 2.62
C TYR A 26 0.68 -9.03 1.42
N PHE A 27 0.02 -8.95 0.26
CA PHE A 27 0.48 -9.67 -0.93
C PHE A 27 1.36 -8.77 -1.80
N PRO A 28 2.61 -9.18 -2.08
CA PRO A 28 3.53 -8.40 -2.87
C PRO A 28 3.06 -8.31 -4.34
N LEU A 29 3.75 -7.50 -5.14
CA LEU A 29 3.47 -7.41 -6.57
C LEU A 29 3.83 -8.71 -7.29
N GLU A 30 5.02 -9.25 -6.99
CA GLU A 30 5.54 -10.50 -7.54
C GLU A 30 6.17 -11.35 -6.44
N GLU A 31 5.47 -12.38 -5.98
CA GLU A 31 5.88 -13.19 -4.80
C GLU A 31 7.25 -13.87 -4.95
N ASN A 32 7.63 -14.28 -6.17
CA ASN A 32 8.85 -15.04 -6.42
C ASN A 32 9.93 -14.22 -7.17
N SER A 33 9.82 -12.89 -7.17
CA SER A 33 10.78 -12.04 -7.86
C SER A 33 12.12 -12.01 -7.13
N THR A 34 13.19 -12.39 -7.83
CA THR A 34 14.57 -12.22 -7.37
C THR A 34 15.17 -10.89 -7.82
N MET A 35 14.40 -10.06 -8.53
CA MET A 35 14.86 -8.77 -9.01
C MET A 35 15.03 -7.79 -7.86
N GLN A 36 16.12 -7.03 -7.89
CA GLN A 36 16.33 -5.87 -7.03
C GLN A 36 16.45 -4.63 -7.91
N LYS A 37 15.76 -3.56 -7.51
CA LYS A 37 15.82 -2.25 -8.15
C LYS A 37 16.33 -1.24 -7.13
N VAL A 38 17.40 -0.55 -7.49
CA VAL A 38 17.94 0.57 -6.72
C VAL A 38 17.08 1.80 -7.02
N ILE A 39 16.47 2.39 -6.00
CA ILE A 39 15.66 3.61 -6.12
C ILE A 39 16.21 4.67 -5.19
N ASN A 40 16.52 5.84 -5.74
CA ASN A 40 16.88 7.01 -4.96
C ASN A 40 15.64 7.86 -4.69
N ILE A 41 15.33 8.08 -3.41
CA ILE A 41 14.29 8.98 -2.93
C ILE A 41 14.94 10.35 -2.65
N PRO A 42 14.63 11.40 -3.42
CA PRO A 42 15.21 12.73 -3.19
C PRO A 42 14.83 13.33 -1.84
N SER A 43 15.66 14.26 -1.35
CA SER A 43 15.32 15.06 -0.18
C SER A 43 14.11 15.96 -0.48
N GLY A 44 13.19 16.05 0.47
CA GLY A 44 11.96 16.85 0.34
C GLY A 44 10.83 16.15 -0.42
N THR A 45 11.02 14.92 -0.90
CA THR A 45 9.96 14.11 -1.51
C THR A 45 8.94 13.73 -0.44
N ASN A 46 7.67 14.05 -0.69
CA ASN A 46 6.59 13.74 0.25
C ASN A 46 6.11 12.29 0.09
N ALA A 47 5.33 11.80 1.05
CA ALA A 47 4.87 10.42 1.05
C ALA A 47 4.10 10.02 -0.22
N LYS A 48 3.26 10.92 -0.78
CA LYS A 48 2.52 10.63 -2.01
C LYS A 48 3.47 10.42 -3.18
N GLU A 49 4.46 11.30 -3.32
CA GLU A 49 5.49 11.20 -4.37
C GLU A 49 6.35 9.94 -4.21
N ILE A 50 6.63 9.50 -2.98
CA ILE A 50 7.29 8.21 -2.73
C ILE A 50 6.42 7.07 -3.26
N VAL A 51 5.11 7.06 -2.99
CA VAL A 51 4.21 6.05 -3.56
C VAL A 51 4.24 6.08 -5.09
N ASP A 52 4.12 7.28 -5.69
CA ASP A 52 4.17 7.45 -7.15
C ASP A 52 5.49 6.91 -7.73
N LEU A 53 6.62 7.18 -7.06
CA LEU A 53 7.94 6.70 -7.46
C LEU A 53 8.04 5.17 -7.40
N LEU A 54 7.54 4.55 -6.33
CA LEU A 54 7.51 3.10 -6.18
C LEU A 54 6.57 2.43 -7.20
N GLU A 55 5.45 3.07 -7.55
CA GLU A 55 4.52 2.59 -8.59
C GLU A 55 5.17 2.62 -9.98
N ILE A 56 5.80 3.74 -10.36
CA ILE A 56 6.44 3.90 -11.68
C ILE A 56 7.60 2.92 -11.86
N ASN A 57 8.31 2.60 -10.77
CA ASN A 57 9.39 1.62 -10.78
C ASN A 57 8.90 0.18 -10.60
N GLU A 58 7.59 -0.07 -10.57
CA GLU A 58 6.97 -1.40 -10.44
C GLU A 58 7.45 -2.15 -9.19
N ILE A 59 7.66 -1.43 -8.08
CA ILE A 59 7.89 -2.04 -6.77
C ILE A 59 6.56 -2.43 -6.12
N ILE A 60 5.56 -1.56 -6.28
CA ILE A 60 4.21 -1.76 -5.78
C ILE A 60 3.20 -1.72 -6.93
N ARG A 61 1.99 -2.24 -6.67
CA ARG A 61 0.89 -2.25 -7.65
C ARG A 61 0.52 -0.82 -8.08
N LYS A 62 0.10 -0.65 -9.33
CA LYS A 62 -0.41 0.64 -9.83
C LYS A 62 -1.64 1.10 -9.05
N ASN A 63 -1.80 2.40 -8.88
CA ASN A 63 -2.92 3.02 -8.16
C ASN A 63 -3.04 2.49 -6.73
N ASN A 64 -1.93 2.42 -5.99
CA ASN A 64 -1.89 1.85 -4.64
C ASN A 64 -2.46 2.83 -3.61
N TYR A 65 -3.77 3.06 -3.66
CA TYR A 65 -4.50 3.85 -2.68
C TYR A 65 -4.38 3.25 -1.27
N THR A 66 -4.28 1.93 -1.17
CA THR A 66 -4.11 1.22 0.10
C THR A 66 -2.82 1.62 0.82
N PHE A 67 -1.71 1.75 0.10
CA PHE A 67 -0.44 2.20 0.68
C PHE A 67 -0.50 3.66 1.14
N ARG A 68 -1.15 4.54 0.37
CA ARG A 68 -1.37 5.95 0.77
C ARG A 68 -2.23 6.06 2.02
N ILE A 69 -3.31 5.28 2.09
CA ILE A 69 -4.20 5.23 3.25
C ILE A 69 -3.42 4.71 4.47
N LEU A 70 -2.63 3.65 4.31
CA LEU A 70 -1.82 3.06 5.37
C LEU A 70 -0.83 4.08 5.96
N ILE A 71 -0.07 4.77 5.12
CA ILE A 71 0.88 5.81 5.54
C ILE A 71 0.18 6.87 6.40
N LYS A 72 -1.01 7.34 5.97
CA LYS A 72 -1.78 8.33 6.72
C LYS A 72 -2.32 7.81 8.04
N LEU A 73 -2.91 6.61 8.03
CA LEU A 73 -3.48 5.98 9.23
C LEU A 73 -2.40 5.74 10.29
N LEU A 74 -1.20 5.33 9.87
CA LEU A 74 -0.08 5.06 10.74
C LEU A 74 0.80 6.29 11.03
N LYS A 75 0.46 7.46 10.47
CA LYS A 75 1.22 8.73 10.63
C LYS A 75 2.71 8.57 10.27
N LEU A 76 2.98 7.85 9.17
CA LEU A 76 4.34 7.57 8.70
C LEU A 76 4.91 8.67 7.80
N GLU A 77 4.13 9.68 7.42
CA GLU A 77 4.53 10.73 6.46
C GLU A 77 5.86 11.40 6.83
N ASP A 78 6.08 11.69 8.11
CA ASP A 78 7.31 12.33 8.62
C ASP A 78 8.45 11.34 8.92
N GLN A 79 8.17 10.04 8.83
CA GLN A 79 9.11 8.97 9.14
C GLN A 79 9.84 8.46 7.90
N LEU A 80 9.27 8.66 6.71
CA LEU A 80 9.88 8.27 5.45
C LEU A 80 11.17 9.09 5.22
N LYS A 81 12.28 8.41 4.95
CA LYS A 81 13.60 9.02 4.77
C LYS A 81 13.98 9.07 3.30
N TYR A 82 14.65 10.15 2.91
CA TYR A 82 15.32 10.26 1.62
C TYR A 82 16.58 9.39 1.61
N GLY A 83 17.06 9.06 0.42
CA GLY A 83 18.26 8.25 0.21
C GLY A 83 18.05 7.13 -0.80
N GLU A 84 19.07 6.30 -0.94
CA GLU A 84 19.09 5.16 -1.86
C GLU A 84 18.61 3.89 -1.15
N TYR A 85 17.71 3.16 -1.81
CA TYR A 85 17.12 1.93 -1.31
C TYR A 85 17.15 0.83 -2.36
N ASN A 86 17.40 -0.40 -1.90
CA ASN A 86 17.25 -1.59 -2.73
C ASN A 86 15.89 -2.21 -2.46
N PHE A 87 14.97 -2.09 -3.41
CA PHE A 87 13.65 -2.66 -3.34
C PHE A 87 13.54 -3.91 -4.21
N SER A 88 12.66 -4.84 -3.83
CA SER A 88 12.22 -5.93 -4.68
C SER A 88 10.69 -5.90 -4.79
N PRO A 89 10.11 -6.23 -5.96
CA PRO A 89 8.67 -6.38 -6.12
C PRO A 89 8.06 -7.52 -5.27
N SER A 90 8.89 -8.36 -4.66
CA SER A 90 8.51 -9.44 -3.74
C SER A 90 8.52 -9.02 -2.26
N MET A 91 8.91 -7.77 -1.94
CA MET A 91 8.93 -7.26 -0.56
C MET A 91 7.53 -6.94 -0.03
N ASN A 92 7.33 -7.21 1.27
CA ASN A 92 6.12 -6.91 2.04
C ASN A 92 6.35 -5.77 3.03
#